data_AF-A0A1Z4MZ35-F1
#
_entry.id   AF-A0A1Z4MZ35-F1
#
_cell.length_a   1.000
_cell.length_b   1.000
_cell.length_c   1.000
_cell.angle_alpha   90.00
_cell.angle_beta   90.00
_cell.angle_gamma   90.00
#
_symmetry.space_group_name_H-M   'P 1'
#
loop_
_entity.id
_entity.type
_entity.pdbx_description
1 polymer ?
#
loop_
_entity_poly.entity_id
_entity_poly.type
_entity_poly.pdbx_seq_one_letter_code
_entity_poly.pdbx_strand_id
1 'polypeptide(L)' 'MPNEQPSVFIDLTPEYKQNLRNLSKRFRNIRSDVQPIIEEL' A
#
# COMPACT_ATOMS: atom_id res chain seq x y z
N MET A 1 4.90 24.98 -12.60
CA MET A 1 6.15 24.37 -12.10
C MET A 1 5.83 22.94 -11.70
N PRO A 2 6.43 21.91 -12.31
CA PRO A 2 6.20 20.54 -11.87
C PRO A 2 6.78 20.39 -10.47
N ASN A 3 5.97 19.86 -9.55
CA ASN A 3 6.38 19.54 -8.19
C ASN A 3 7.33 18.33 -8.25
N GLU A 4 8.61 18.57 -8.54
CA GLU A 4 9.67 17.55 -8.51
C GLU A 4 9.85 17.10 -7.05
N GLN A 5 9.00 16.17 -6.62
CA GLN A 5 9.21 15.48 -5.35
C GLN A 5 10.51 14.69 -5.48
N PRO A 6 11.46 14.85 -4.53
CA PRO A 6 12.70 14.11 -4.58
C PRO A 6 12.37 12.61 -4.55
N SER A 7 12.88 11.87 -5.52
CA SER A 7 12.75 10.42 -5.56
C SER A 7 13.60 9.85 -4.42
N VAL A 8 12.95 9.56 -3.29
CA VAL A 8 13.60 8.93 -2.14
C VAL A 8 13.78 7.45 -2.46
N PHE A 9 15.01 7.05 -2.74
CA PHE A 9 15.37 5.64 -2.88
C PHE A 9 15.55 5.04 -1.50
N ILE A 10 14.55 4.26 -1.08
CA ILE A 10 14.60 3.49 0.16
C ILE A 10 15.09 2.10 -0.21
N ASP A 11 16.29 1.73 0.23
CA ASP A 11 16.74 0.35 0.07
C ASP A 11 16.07 -0.53 1.14
N LEU A 12 15.27 -1.47 0.67
CA LEU A 12 14.53 -2.40 1.51
C LEU A 12 15.21 -3.76 1.46
N THR A 13 15.31 -4.41 2.62
CA THR A 13 15.82 -5.78 2.69
C THR A 13 14.93 -6.72 1.85
N PRO A 14 15.47 -7.82 1.30
CA PRO A 14 14.69 -8.78 0.52
C PRO A 14 13.48 -9.32 1.28
N GLU A 15 13.64 -9.59 2.58
CA GLU A 15 12.55 -10.04 3.45
C GLU A 15 11.43 -9.00 3.55
N TYR A 16 11.79 -7.73 3.77
CA TYR A 16 10.81 -6.66 3.89
C TYR A 16 10.05 -6.44 2.56
N LYS A 17 10.75 -6.52 1.41
CA LYS A 17 10.13 -6.48 0.07
C LYS A 17 9.11 -7.61 -0.11
N GLN A 18 9.45 -8.83 0.32
CA GLN A 18 8.56 -9.97 0.24
C GLN A 18 7.33 -9.82 1.14
N ASN A 19 7.53 -9.34 2.37
CA ASN A 19 6.44 -9.09 3.32
C ASN A 19 5.48 -8.01 2.81
N LEU A 20 5.99 -6.92 2.24
CA LEU A 20 5.16 -5.90 1.59
C LEU A 20 4.36 -6.46 0.42
N ARG A 21 4.96 -7.31 -0.41
CA ARG A 21 4.26 -7.95 -1.53
C ARG A 21 3.15 -8.89 -1.05
N ASN A 22 3.39 -9.63 0.03
CA ASN A 22 2.38 -10.49 0.63
C ASN A 22 1.23 -9.66 1.20
N LEU A 23 1.54 -8.56 1.88
CA LEU A 23 0.58 -7.63 2.44
C LEU A 23 -0.29 -6.98 1.35
N SER A 24 0.32 -6.48 0.28
CA SER A 24 -0.40 -5.82 -0.82
C SER A 24 -1.35 -6.76 -1.55
N LYS A 25 -0.98 -8.05 -1.67
CA LYS A 25 -1.87 -9.08 -2.21
C LYS A 25 -3.03 -9.40 -1.28
N ARG A 26 -2.74 -9.59 0.01
CA ARG A 26 -3.74 -9.93 1.03
C ARG A 26 -4.84 -8.87 1.12
N PHE A 27 -4.44 -7.61 1.03
CA PHE A 27 -5.32 -6.46 1.18
C PHE A 27 -5.56 -5.72 -0.14
N ARG A 28 -5.47 -6.42 -1.28
CA ARG A 28 -5.60 -5.81 -2.61
C ARG A 28 -6.94 -5.10 -2.82
N ASN A 29 -8.00 -5.64 -2.21
CA ASN A 29 -9.35 -5.11 -2.31
C ASN A 29 -9.82 -4.48 -1.00
N ILE A 30 -8.90 -4.09 -0.11
CA ILE A 30 -9.25 -3.61 1.24
C ILE A 30 -10.29 -2.50 1.22
N ARG A 31 -10.25 -1.61 0.22
CA ARG A 31 -11.24 -0.54 0.05
C ARG A 31 -12.66 -1.10 -0.16
N SER A 32 -12.81 -2.13 -1.01
CA SER A 32 -14.08 -2.82 -1.21
C SER A 32 -14.47 -3.66 -0.01
N ASP A 33 -13.51 -4.30 0.65
CA ASP A 33 -13.77 -5.15 1.82
C ASP A 33 -14.29 -4.34 3.01
N VAL A 34 -13.83 -3.10 3.18
CA VAL A 34 -14.26 -2.20 4.28
C VAL A 34 -15.42 -1.29 3.88
N GLN A 35 -15.77 -1.20 2.59
CA GLN A 35 -16.84 -0.33 2.09
C GLN A 35 -18.20 -0.58 2.78
N PRO A 36 -18.65 -1.83 3.01
CA PRO A 36 -19.92 -2.09 3.69
C PRO A 36 -19.95 -1.54 5.12
N ILE A 37 -18.82 -1.67 5.84
CA ILE A 37 -18.70 -1.17 7.23
C ILE A 37 -18.76 0.36 7.24
N ILE A 38 -18.17 1.02 6.24
CA ILE A 38 -18.21 2.49 6.13
C ILE A 38 -19.63 2.97 5.81
N GLU A 39 -20.40 2.23 5.03
CA GLU A 39 -21.79 2.57 4.68
C GLU A 39 -22.78 2.37 5.83
N GLU A 40 -22.42 1.55 6.83
CA GLU A 40 -23.19 1.33 8.06
C GLU A 40 -22.98 2.42 9.14
N LEU A 41 -22.06 3.37 8.92
CA LEU A 41 -21.76 4.51 9.83
C LEU A 41 -22.52 5.77 9.44
#